data_AF-A0A1F8G9Q8-F1
#
_entry.id   AF-A0A1F8G9Q8-F1
#
_cell.length_a   1.000
_cell.length_b   1.000
_cell.length_c   1.000
_cell.angle_alpha   90.00
_cell.angle_beta   90.00
_cell.angle_gamma   90.00
#
_symmetry.space_group_name_H-M   'P 1'
#
loop_
_entity.id
_entity.type
_entity.pdbx_description
1 polymer ?
#
loop_
_entity_poly.entity_id
_entity_poly.type
_entity_poly.pdbx_seq_one_letter_code
_entity_poly.pdbx_strand_id
1 'polypeptide(L)'
;MLREAKKLGDELVVILNNDHWLKKKKTHILMPQKEREEILRSIKWVDKVVVTSHPKNPKDVSVSKEILRIKPDIFAKGGNRKGEKNVPEAEACKKIGCKIVFNVGPGGNFRYSSLLLAKYVNKVKPARKLNIQKILDELKIKFEKSRIKFPEELRIKTAEIILRLMNRKKNFGLFIILGWQSRWNEYTDMPDAKQDIYKKHHQNLLKHYHGHKHDIETTINFDGAILVDRGGDIIHSGIMIEGLRPKEVANKINPGKFNDLSEQFGFKAKVHLRHLSAISASYIFKNTTVFTVSEESDSLHIFEGGKIVYSII
;
A
#
# COMPACT_ATOMS: atom_id res chain seq x y z
N MET A 1 -5.20 21.57 -16.71
CA MET A 1 -4.21 21.29 -17.77
C MET A 1 -4.63 21.91 -19.09
N LEU A 2 -5.70 21.45 -19.75
CA LEU A 2 -6.08 21.92 -21.10
C LEU A 2 -6.25 23.45 -21.21
N ARG A 3 -6.94 24.08 -20.25
CA ARG A 3 -7.05 25.55 -20.17
C ARG A 3 -5.69 26.26 -20.14
N GLU A 4 -4.72 25.73 -19.41
CA GLU A 4 -3.38 26.34 -19.33
C GLU A 4 -2.55 26.06 -20.59
N ALA A 5 -2.73 24.88 -21.21
CA ALA A 5 -2.10 24.58 -22.49
C ALA A 5 -2.58 25.51 -23.61
N LYS A 6 -3.88 25.83 -23.65
CA LYS A 6 -4.46 26.79 -24.60
C LYS A 6 -3.94 28.23 -24.44
N LYS A 7 -3.37 28.60 -23.28
CA LYS A 7 -2.75 29.93 -23.11
C LYS A 7 -1.36 30.04 -23.75
N LEU A 8 -0.77 28.91 -24.16
CA LEU A 8 0.58 28.88 -24.72
C LEU A 8 0.60 29.21 -26.23
N GLY A 9 -0.55 29.21 -26.90
CA GLY A 9 -0.65 29.50 -28.33
C GLY A 9 -2.10 29.56 -28.80
N ASP A 10 -2.29 29.81 -30.10
CA ASP A 10 -3.61 30.11 -30.67
C ASP A 10 -4.47 28.86 -30.92
N GLU A 11 -3.86 27.69 -31.15
CA GLU A 11 -4.53 26.41 -31.39
C GLU A 11 -4.02 25.33 -30.41
N LEU A 12 -4.94 24.60 -29.78
CA LEU A 12 -4.67 23.45 -28.93
C LEU A 12 -5.10 22.15 -29.63
N VAL A 13 -4.11 21.42 -30.13
CA VAL A 13 -4.27 20.05 -30.64
C VAL A 13 -3.96 19.06 -29.53
N VAL A 14 -4.94 18.22 -29.15
CA VAL A 14 -4.75 17.15 -28.16
C VAL A 14 -4.46 15.83 -28.86
N ILE A 15 -3.26 15.30 -28.63
CA ILE A 15 -2.90 13.94 -29.06
C ILE A 15 -3.48 12.94 -28.05
N LEU A 16 -4.42 12.12 -28.49
CA LEU A 16 -5.10 11.10 -27.69
C LEU A 16 -4.53 9.72 -27.99
N ASN A 17 -3.88 9.11 -26.99
CA ASN A 17 -3.41 7.73 -27.13
C ASN A 17 -4.60 6.75 -27.31
N ASN A 18 -4.49 5.87 -28.29
CA ASN A 18 -5.52 4.89 -28.62
C ASN A 18 -5.60 3.73 -27.62
N ASP A 19 -6.56 2.84 -27.80
CA ASP A 19 -6.81 1.74 -26.87
C ASP A 19 -5.69 0.68 -26.88
N HIS A 20 -4.98 0.49 -27.99
CA HIS A 20 -3.83 -0.40 -28.05
C HIS A 20 -2.66 0.08 -27.19
N TRP A 21 -2.39 1.39 -27.19
CA TRP A 21 -1.43 2.01 -26.31
C TRP A 21 -1.84 1.88 -24.83
N LEU A 22 -3.11 2.17 -24.52
CA LEU A 22 -3.60 2.04 -23.15
C LEU A 22 -3.47 0.62 -22.64
N LYS A 23 -3.89 -0.39 -23.41
CA LYS A 23 -3.83 -1.81 -23.00
C LYS A 23 -2.41 -2.29 -22.70
N LYS A 24 -1.41 -1.79 -23.43
CA LYS A 24 0.00 -2.09 -23.18
C LYS A 24 0.50 -1.50 -21.87
N LYS A 25 0.04 -0.30 -21.52
CA LYS A 25 0.52 0.45 -20.35
C LYS A 25 -0.28 0.19 -19.08
N LYS A 26 -1.59 0.01 -19.23
CA LYS A 26 -2.58 -0.17 -18.19
C LYS A 26 -3.42 -1.36 -18.63
N THR A 27 -3.28 -2.48 -17.93
CA THR A 27 -3.92 -3.77 -18.23
C THR A 27 -5.42 -3.68 -18.52
N HIS A 28 -6.10 -2.65 -18.01
CA HIS A 28 -7.53 -2.41 -18.21
C HIS A 28 -7.81 -1.01 -18.79
N ILE A 29 -8.78 -0.96 -19.71
CA ILE A 29 -9.29 0.28 -20.32
C ILE A 29 -10.61 0.61 -19.64
N LEU A 30 -10.63 1.67 -18.84
CA LEU A 30 -11.83 2.17 -18.17
C LEU A 30 -12.85 2.75 -19.16
N MET A 31 -12.35 3.49 -20.15
CA MET A 31 -13.17 4.25 -21.10
C MET A 31 -12.55 4.08 -22.51
N PRO A 32 -13.30 3.52 -23.48
CA PRO A 32 -12.84 3.33 -24.85
C PRO A 32 -12.39 4.63 -25.52
N GLN A 33 -11.51 4.51 -26.53
CA GLN A 33 -10.95 5.68 -27.22
C GLN A 33 -12.00 6.61 -27.84
N LYS A 34 -13.11 6.06 -28.35
CA LYS A 34 -14.18 6.85 -28.98
C LYS A 34 -14.85 7.79 -27.98
N GLU A 35 -15.20 7.28 -26.80
CA GLU A 35 -15.78 8.09 -25.71
C GLU A 35 -14.78 9.14 -25.21
N ARG A 36 -13.50 8.76 -25.05
CA ARG A 36 -12.45 9.71 -24.65
C ARG A 36 -12.28 10.83 -25.67
N GLU A 37 -12.34 10.50 -26.96
CA GLU A 37 -12.27 11.47 -28.04
C GLU A 37 -13.46 12.43 -28.02
N GLU A 38 -14.68 11.91 -27.87
CA GLU A 38 -15.91 12.71 -27.77
C GLU A 38 -15.86 13.68 -26.59
N ILE A 39 -15.44 13.22 -25.42
CA ILE A 39 -15.25 14.08 -24.24
C ILE A 39 -14.22 15.17 -24.53
N LEU A 40 -13.09 14.85 -25.15
CA LEU A 40 -12.07 15.86 -25.46
C LEU A 40 -12.58 16.89 -26.47
N ARG A 41 -13.35 16.47 -27.48
CA ARG A 41 -13.93 17.36 -28.50
C ARG A 41 -14.98 18.31 -27.92
N SER A 42 -15.64 17.95 -26.83
CA SER A 42 -16.63 18.82 -26.15
C SER A 42 -16.00 19.84 -25.19
N ILE A 43 -14.70 19.76 -24.93
CA ILE A 43 -14.02 20.70 -24.02
C ILE A 43 -13.73 22.01 -24.76
N LYS A 44 -14.30 23.12 -24.26
CA LYS A 44 -14.15 24.49 -24.79
C LYS A 44 -12.74 24.89 -25.27
N TRP A 45 -11.70 24.42 -24.59
CA TRP A 45 -10.31 24.82 -24.86
C TRP A 45 -9.60 23.98 -25.92
N VAL A 46 -10.21 22.89 -26.40
CA VAL A 46 -9.61 21.94 -27.34
C VAL A 46 -10.15 22.23 -28.73
N ASP A 47 -9.26 22.61 -29.66
CA ASP A 47 -9.66 22.91 -31.04
C ASP A 47 -9.67 21.64 -31.89
N LYS A 48 -8.73 20.72 -31.63
CA LYS A 48 -8.61 19.47 -32.39
C LYS A 48 -8.16 18.32 -31.52
N VAL A 49 -8.70 17.13 -31.81
CA VAL A 49 -8.25 15.88 -31.22
C VAL A 49 -7.67 15.00 -32.32
N VAL A 50 -6.45 14.50 -32.10
CA VAL A 50 -5.77 13.55 -32.99
C VAL A 50 -5.54 12.26 -32.22
N VAL A 51 -6.21 11.20 -32.64
CA VAL A 51 -6.01 9.86 -32.05
C VAL A 51 -4.77 9.21 -32.67
N THR A 52 -3.88 8.69 -31.82
CA THR A 52 -2.65 8.00 -32.26
C THR A 52 -2.97 6.71 -33.03
N SER A 53 -2.08 6.28 -33.92
CA SER A 53 -2.25 5.05 -34.71
C SER A 53 -1.40 3.87 -34.23
N HIS A 54 -1.16 3.73 -32.92
CA HIS A 54 -0.39 2.60 -32.37
C HIS A 54 -1.02 1.24 -32.75
N PRO A 55 -0.25 0.28 -33.29
CA PRO A 55 -0.75 -1.06 -33.57
C PRO A 55 -0.98 -1.85 -32.28
N LYS A 56 -1.60 -3.04 -32.40
CA LYS A 56 -1.68 -4.00 -31.29
C LYS A 56 -0.28 -4.31 -30.73
N ASN A 57 -0.13 -4.24 -29.41
CA ASN A 57 1.14 -4.44 -28.69
C ASN A 57 2.30 -3.58 -29.25
N PRO A 58 2.19 -2.25 -29.17
CA PRO A 58 3.19 -1.36 -29.77
C PRO A 58 4.55 -1.51 -29.10
N LYS A 59 5.62 -1.60 -29.90
CA LYS A 59 7.02 -1.53 -29.43
C LYS A 59 7.39 -0.10 -29.04
N ASP A 60 6.98 0.86 -29.87
CA ASP A 60 7.13 2.30 -29.63
C ASP A 60 5.82 2.88 -29.04
N VAL A 61 5.94 3.43 -27.84
CA VAL A 61 4.83 4.04 -27.08
C VAL A 61 4.93 5.57 -27.02
N SER A 62 5.82 6.17 -27.81
CA SER A 62 5.94 7.63 -27.97
C SER A 62 4.89 8.17 -28.93
N VAL A 63 4.61 9.48 -28.85
CA VAL A 63 3.75 10.19 -29.82
C VAL A 63 4.55 10.94 -30.88
N SER A 64 5.78 10.48 -31.14
CA SER A 64 6.73 11.15 -32.04
C SER A 64 6.21 11.25 -33.47
N LYS A 65 5.49 10.23 -33.95
CA LYS A 65 4.91 10.21 -35.30
C LYS A 65 3.84 11.29 -35.46
N GLU A 66 2.99 11.45 -34.46
CA GLU A 66 1.95 12.47 -34.44
C GLU A 66 2.58 13.87 -34.36
N ILE A 67 3.63 14.07 -33.57
CA ILE A 67 4.35 15.35 -33.50
C ILE A 67 4.95 15.72 -34.86
N LEU A 68 5.62 14.79 -35.54
CA LEU A 68 6.21 15.03 -36.87
C LEU A 68 5.15 15.33 -37.94
N ARG A 69 3.94 14.76 -37.79
CA ARG A 69 2.81 14.98 -38.69
C ARG A 69 2.11 16.32 -38.45
N ILE A 70 1.87 16.66 -37.18
CA ILE A 70 1.16 17.89 -36.76
C ILE A 70 2.08 19.11 -36.88
N LYS A 71 3.38 18.93 -36.61
CA LYS A 71 4.40 19.98 -36.56
C LYS A 71 4.03 21.15 -35.61
N PRO A 72 3.78 20.89 -34.32
CA PRO A 72 3.43 21.95 -33.38
C PRO A 72 4.63 22.84 -33.01
N ASP A 73 4.39 24.13 -32.77
CA ASP A 73 5.41 25.04 -32.20
C ASP A 73 5.73 24.70 -30.75
N ILE A 74 4.72 24.26 -29.99
CA ILE A 74 4.82 23.97 -28.56
C ILE A 74 4.26 22.59 -28.25
N PHE A 75 5.05 21.75 -27.59
CA PHE A 75 4.62 20.47 -27.05
C PHE A 75 4.42 20.57 -25.54
N ALA A 76 3.17 20.76 -25.13
CA ALA A 76 2.79 20.91 -23.72
C ALA A 76 2.64 19.54 -23.02
N LYS A 77 3.32 19.39 -21.89
CA LYS A 77 3.29 18.19 -21.04
C LYS A 77 2.90 18.56 -19.61
N GLY A 78 1.83 17.94 -19.11
CA GLY A 78 1.40 18.09 -17.71
C GLY A 78 2.18 17.21 -16.71
N GLY A 79 1.91 17.45 -15.42
CA GLY A 79 2.47 16.71 -14.28
C GLY A 79 3.87 17.18 -13.86
N ASN A 80 4.23 16.91 -12.60
CA ASN A 80 5.49 17.34 -11.98
C ASN A 80 6.66 16.47 -12.46
N ARG A 81 7.14 16.72 -13.68
CA ARG A 81 8.28 15.97 -14.25
C ARG A 81 9.58 16.71 -13.92
N LYS A 82 10.24 16.30 -12.84
CA LYS A 82 11.59 16.77 -12.45
C LYS A 82 12.72 16.32 -13.40
N GLY A 83 12.41 15.88 -14.62
CA GLY A 83 13.39 15.25 -15.50
C GLY A 83 13.20 15.65 -16.95
N GLU A 84 13.88 16.73 -17.35
CA GLU A 84 14.05 17.14 -18.75
C GLU A 84 14.84 16.11 -19.56
N LYS A 85 15.61 15.23 -18.89
CA LYS A 85 16.65 14.41 -19.53
C LYS A 85 16.19 13.22 -20.37
N ASN A 86 14.94 12.76 -20.31
CA ASN A 86 14.51 11.54 -21.03
C ASN A 86 13.04 11.61 -21.51
N VAL A 87 12.72 12.58 -22.37
CA VAL A 87 11.44 12.57 -23.10
C VAL A 87 11.63 11.82 -24.41
N PRO A 88 10.92 10.69 -24.66
CA PRO A 88 11.06 9.93 -25.91
C PRO A 88 10.80 10.79 -27.16
N GLU A 89 9.93 11.79 -27.02
CA GLU A 89 9.58 12.71 -28.10
C GLU A 89 10.57 13.88 -28.29
N ALA A 90 11.62 14.00 -27.47
CA ALA A 90 12.55 15.13 -27.52
C ALA A 90 13.24 15.27 -28.88
N GLU A 91 13.68 14.16 -29.46
CA GLU A 91 14.31 14.17 -30.79
C GLU A 91 13.34 14.59 -31.88
N ALA A 92 12.09 14.13 -31.81
CA ALA A 92 11.05 14.50 -32.77
C ALA A 92 10.76 16.00 -32.70
N CYS A 93 10.61 16.56 -31.51
CA CYS A 93 10.46 18.00 -31.32
C CYS A 93 11.66 18.80 -31.83
N LYS A 94 12.89 18.34 -31.54
CA LYS A 94 14.13 19.00 -32.00
C LYS A 94 14.21 19.08 -33.52
N LYS A 95 13.80 18.03 -34.24
CA LYS A 95 13.81 17.98 -35.71
C LYS A 95 12.91 19.03 -36.37
N ILE A 96 11.85 19.45 -35.68
CA ILE A 96 10.85 20.38 -36.23
C ILE A 96 10.91 21.77 -35.57
N GLY A 97 11.88 22.02 -34.69
CA GLY A 97 11.97 23.30 -33.95
C GLY A 97 10.92 23.50 -32.86
N CYS A 98 10.27 22.41 -32.38
CA CYS A 98 9.22 22.47 -31.38
C CYS A 98 9.77 22.68 -29.97
N LYS A 99 9.19 23.61 -29.21
CA LYS A 99 9.51 23.88 -27.80
C LYS A 99 8.70 22.98 -26.87
N ILE A 100 9.38 22.20 -26.02
CA ILE A 100 8.70 21.38 -25.02
C ILE A 100 8.47 22.22 -23.76
N VAL A 101 7.22 22.27 -23.28
CA VAL A 101 6.84 22.97 -22.05
C VAL A 101 6.31 21.94 -21.04
N PHE A 102 6.96 21.85 -19.89
CA PHE A 102 6.58 20.95 -18.80
C PHE A 102 5.68 21.63 -17.77
N ASN A 103 5.16 20.84 -16.84
CA ASN A 103 4.36 21.31 -15.70
C ASN A 103 3.10 22.12 -16.10
N VAL A 104 2.54 21.85 -17.28
CA VAL A 104 1.34 22.57 -17.75
C VAL A 104 0.10 22.10 -16.99
N GLY A 105 -0.54 23.03 -16.27
CA GLY A 105 -1.74 22.79 -15.47
C GLY A 105 -1.61 23.33 -14.04
N PRO A 106 -2.68 23.26 -13.25
CA PRO A 106 -2.65 23.73 -11.86
C PRO A 106 -1.72 22.83 -11.06
N GLY A 107 -0.52 23.30 -10.70
CA GLY A 107 0.37 22.56 -9.82
C GLY A 107 -0.37 22.11 -8.55
N GLY A 108 -0.17 20.87 -8.10
CA GLY A 108 -0.78 20.35 -6.87
C GLY A 108 -1.57 19.03 -7.02
N ASN A 109 -2.58 18.85 -6.16
CA ASN A 109 -3.33 17.61 -5.91
C ASN A 109 -4.25 17.22 -7.09
N PHE A 110 -3.67 16.67 -8.16
CA PHE A 110 -4.43 16.09 -9.27
C PHE A 110 -5.17 14.82 -8.83
N ARG A 111 -6.47 14.74 -9.11
CA ARG A 111 -7.27 13.52 -8.92
C ARG A 111 -7.17 12.64 -10.16
N TYR A 112 -6.62 11.44 -9.99
CA TYR A 112 -6.52 10.44 -11.05
C TYR A 112 -7.80 9.59 -11.11
N SER A 113 -8.17 9.13 -12.31
CA SER A 113 -9.30 8.20 -12.47
C SER A 113 -9.11 6.92 -11.65
N SER A 114 -7.88 6.42 -11.52
CA SER A 114 -7.54 5.29 -10.66
C SER A 114 -7.86 5.53 -9.19
N LEU A 115 -7.62 6.74 -8.68
CA LEU A 115 -7.94 7.11 -7.30
C LEU A 115 -9.45 7.13 -7.08
N LEU A 116 -10.22 7.65 -8.04
CA LEU A 116 -11.68 7.67 -7.97
C LEU A 116 -12.26 6.25 -8.02
N LEU A 117 -11.76 5.40 -8.93
CA LEU A 117 -12.12 3.99 -9.02
C LEU A 117 -11.81 3.25 -7.72
N ALA A 118 -10.62 3.42 -7.16
CA ALA A 118 -10.24 2.79 -5.89
C ALA A 118 -11.20 3.19 -4.77
N LYS A 119 -11.56 4.48 -4.67
CA LYS A 119 -12.54 4.96 -3.69
C LYS A 119 -13.92 4.31 -3.89
N TYR A 120 -14.40 4.22 -5.13
CA TYR A 120 -15.68 3.60 -5.43
C TYR A 120 -15.69 2.10 -5.09
N VAL A 121 -14.67 1.36 -5.52
CA VAL A 121 -14.52 -0.07 -5.22
C VAL A 121 -14.48 -0.32 -3.72
N ASN A 122 -13.76 0.51 -2.96
CA ASN A 122 -13.71 0.40 -1.50
C ASN A 122 -15.07 0.67 -0.84
N LYS A 123 -15.88 1.58 -1.41
CA LYS A 123 -17.22 1.89 -0.90
C LYS A 123 -18.23 0.78 -1.19
N VAL A 124 -18.16 0.16 -2.37
CA VAL A 124 -19.17 -0.81 -2.84
C VAL A 124 -18.86 -2.23 -2.41
N LYS A 125 -17.60 -2.59 -2.15
CA LYS A 125 -17.26 -3.93 -1.65
C LYS A 125 -17.93 -4.17 -0.29
N PRO A 126 -18.83 -5.17 -0.16
CA PRO A 126 -19.45 -5.49 1.13
C PRO A 126 -18.37 -5.76 2.17
N ALA A 127 -18.62 -5.38 3.42
CA ALA A 127 -17.72 -5.71 4.51
C ALA A 127 -17.63 -7.23 4.62
N ARG A 128 -16.42 -7.78 4.50
CA ARG A 128 -16.17 -9.18 4.79
C ARG A 128 -16.54 -9.39 6.25
N LYS A 129 -17.62 -10.13 6.51
CA LYS A 129 -17.99 -10.49 7.87
C LYS A 129 -17.28 -11.78 8.25
N LEU A 130 -16.22 -11.65 9.03
CA LEU A 130 -15.47 -12.78 9.56
C LEU A 130 -16.34 -13.53 10.57
N ASN A 131 -16.40 -14.87 10.43
CA ASN A 131 -16.96 -15.73 11.45
C ASN A 131 -15.90 -15.92 12.56
N ILE A 132 -15.97 -15.04 13.56
CA ILE A 132 -14.97 -14.95 14.63
C ILE A 132 -14.85 -16.29 15.36
N GLN A 133 -15.97 -16.91 15.74
CA GLN A 133 -15.96 -18.14 16.52
C GLN A 133 -15.22 -19.27 15.79
N LYS A 134 -15.55 -19.48 14.52
CA LYS A 134 -14.87 -20.49 13.69
C LYS A 134 -13.35 -20.25 13.61
N ILE A 135 -12.94 -19.00 13.41
CA ILE A 135 -11.52 -18.64 13.33
C ILE A 135 -10.81 -18.87 14.67
N LEU A 136 -11.43 -18.50 15.79
CA LEU A 136 -10.86 -18.71 17.11
C LEU A 136 -10.68 -20.21 17.41
N ASP A 137 -11.62 -21.06 17.01
CA ASP A 137 -11.50 -22.51 17.21
C ASP A 137 -10.38 -23.11 16.34
N GLU A 138 -10.19 -22.65 15.11
CA GLU A 138 -9.03 -23.00 14.28
C GLU A 138 -7.70 -22.55 14.92
N LEU A 139 -7.68 -21.36 15.53
CA LEU A 139 -6.49 -20.81 16.18
C LEU A 139 -6.09 -21.57 17.44
N LYS A 140 -7.05 -22.01 18.27
CA LYS A 140 -6.78 -22.84 19.46
C LYS A 140 -5.99 -24.09 19.08
N ILE A 141 -6.48 -24.83 18.07
CA ILE A 141 -5.80 -26.05 17.57
C ILE A 141 -4.37 -25.76 17.08
N LYS A 142 -4.16 -24.59 16.47
CA LYS A 142 -2.82 -24.18 15.99
C LYS A 142 -1.90 -23.78 17.15
N PHE A 143 -2.42 -23.08 18.15
CA PHE A 143 -1.65 -22.62 19.30
C PHE A 143 -1.33 -23.73 20.30
N GLU A 144 -2.19 -24.74 20.45
CA GLU A 144 -1.90 -25.96 21.21
C GLU A 144 -0.70 -26.71 20.63
N LYS A 145 -0.58 -26.75 19.30
CA LYS A 145 0.54 -27.40 18.59
C LYS A 145 1.81 -26.54 18.52
N SER A 146 1.73 -25.30 18.99
CA SER A 146 2.86 -24.37 18.96
C SER A 146 3.91 -24.74 19.99
N ARG A 147 5.19 -24.51 19.65
CA ARG A 147 6.32 -24.69 20.56
C ARG A 147 6.62 -23.44 21.40
N ILE A 148 5.85 -22.36 21.20
CA ILE A 148 6.05 -21.09 21.89
C ILE A 148 5.58 -21.19 23.34
N LYS A 149 6.49 -20.86 24.29
CA LYS A 149 6.17 -20.77 25.71
C LYS A 149 5.58 -19.40 26.04
N PHE A 150 4.32 -19.18 25.67
CA PHE A 150 3.56 -17.95 25.94
C PHE A 150 2.08 -18.28 26.23
N PRO A 151 1.39 -17.55 27.12
CA PRO A 151 0.01 -17.86 27.50
C PRO A 151 -0.93 -17.93 26.29
N GLU A 152 -1.63 -19.05 26.13
CA GLU A 152 -2.58 -19.24 25.02
C GLU A 152 -3.77 -18.29 25.12
N GLU A 153 -4.27 -18.07 26.33
CA GLU A 153 -5.38 -17.16 26.61
C GLU A 153 -5.12 -15.76 26.03
N LEU A 154 -3.92 -15.21 26.24
CA LEU A 154 -3.52 -13.91 25.68
C LEU A 154 -3.49 -13.91 24.15
N ARG A 155 -3.01 -15.00 23.52
CA ARG A 155 -2.96 -15.12 22.05
C ARG A 155 -4.35 -15.15 21.46
N ILE A 156 -5.24 -15.95 22.04
CA ILE A 156 -6.64 -16.06 21.63
C ILE A 156 -7.39 -14.75 21.87
N LYS A 157 -7.18 -14.11 23.02
CA LYS A 157 -7.83 -12.84 23.34
C LYS A 157 -7.41 -11.72 22.40
N THR A 158 -6.11 -11.65 22.08
CA THR A 158 -5.57 -10.71 21.10
C THR A 158 -6.17 -10.97 19.72
N ALA A 159 -6.24 -12.22 19.28
CA ALA A 159 -6.87 -12.58 18.01
C ALA A 159 -8.35 -12.17 17.98
N GLU A 160 -9.11 -12.42 19.05
CA GLU A 160 -10.52 -12.02 19.17
C GLU A 160 -10.69 -10.50 19.00
N ILE A 161 -9.88 -9.70 19.69
CA ILE A 161 -9.92 -8.23 19.60
C ILE A 161 -9.65 -7.77 18.16
N ILE A 162 -8.61 -8.33 17.52
CA ILE A 162 -8.25 -7.99 16.14
C ILE A 162 -9.38 -8.36 15.18
N LEU A 163 -9.95 -9.57 15.29
CA LEU A 163 -11.03 -10.03 14.41
C LEU A 163 -12.31 -9.21 14.57
N ARG A 164 -12.65 -8.80 15.81
CA ARG A 164 -13.77 -7.88 16.07
C ARG A 164 -13.51 -6.52 15.42
N LEU A 165 -12.29 -6.01 15.54
CA LEU A 165 -11.89 -4.75 14.94
C LEU A 165 -11.95 -4.82 13.40
N MET A 166 -11.46 -5.89 12.78
CA MET A 166 -11.54 -6.09 11.32
C MET A 166 -12.99 -6.13 10.81
N ASN A 167 -13.93 -6.66 11.61
CA ASN A 167 -15.36 -6.61 11.27
C ASN A 167 -15.96 -5.20 11.35
N ARG A 168 -15.35 -4.27 12.11
CA ARG A 168 -15.86 -2.91 12.38
C ARG A 168 -15.17 -1.83 11.54
N LYS A 169 -13.85 -1.92 11.37
CA LYS A 169 -12.99 -0.94 10.72
C LYS A 169 -12.32 -1.58 9.50
N LYS A 170 -12.23 -0.84 8.40
CA LYS A 170 -11.46 -1.23 7.20
C LYS A 170 -10.25 -0.31 7.02
N ASN A 171 -9.31 -0.76 6.21
CA ASN A 171 -8.13 0.01 5.79
C ASN A 171 -7.35 0.54 7.00
N PHE A 172 -6.89 -0.38 7.85
CA PHE A 172 -6.02 -0.03 8.95
C PHE A 172 -4.82 -0.99 9.02
N GLY A 173 -3.69 -0.45 9.44
CA GLY A 173 -2.51 -1.25 9.73
C GLY A 173 -2.44 -1.63 11.19
N LEU A 174 -1.98 -2.84 11.47
CA LEU A 174 -1.70 -3.26 12.84
C LEU A 174 -0.44 -4.11 12.86
N PHE A 175 0.38 -3.93 13.89
CA PHE A 175 1.57 -4.73 14.14
C PHE A 175 1.73 -4.89 15.65
N ILE A 176 1.39 -6.08 16.18
CA ILE A 176 1.45 -6.38 17.62
C ILE A 176 2.50 -7.46 17.87
N ILE A 177 3.35 -7.26 18.87
CA ILE A 177 4.29 -8.27 19.37
C ILE A 177 3.88 -8.64 20.80
N LEU A 178 3.39 -9.87 20.99
CA LEU A 178 3.08 -10.42 22.30
C LEU A 178 4.31 -11.08 22.93
N GLY A 179 4.52 -10.84 24.23
CA GLY A 179 5.63 -11.40 24.99
C GLY A 179 6.92 -10.60 24.93
N TRP A 180 6.81 -9.30 24.67
CA TRP A 180 7.91 -8.36 24.71
C TRP A 180 8.66 -8.39 26.05
N GLN A 181 9.97 -8.18 26.00
CA GLN A 181 10.86 -8.20 27.16
C GLN A 181 11.83 -7.02 27.07
N SER A 182 12.16 -6.42 28.21
CA SER A 182 13.03 -5.23 28.32
C SER A 182 14.40 -5.39 27.65
N ARG A 183 14.94 -6.62 27.61
CA ARG A 183 16.20 -6.93 26.91
C ARG A 183 16.19 -6.63 25.41
N TRP A 184 15.01 -6.48 24.79
CA TRP A 184 14.87 -6.17 23.36
C TRP A 184 14.67 -4.68 23.09
N ASN A 185 14.69 -3.82 24.12
CA ASN A 185 14.50 -2.39 23.94
C ASN A 185 15.58 -1.73 23.07
N GLU A 186 16.74 -2.38 22.86
CA GLU A 186 17.75 -1.93 21.88
C GLU A 186 17.24 -1.98 20.43
N TYR A 187 16.21 -2.77 20.14
CA TYR A 187 15.56 -2.85 18.83
C TYR A 187 14.43 -1.84 18.67
N THR A 188 14.24 -0.93 19.63
CA THR A 188 13.16 0.05 19.59
C THR A 188 13.70 1.45 19.43
N ASP A 189 13.06 2.20 18.54
CA ASP A 189 13.26 3.65 18.44
C ASP A 189 11.90 4.34 18.60
N MET A 190 11.87 5.33 19.50
CA MET A 190 10.65 6.06 19.83
C MET A 190 10.84 7.54 19.45
N PRO A 191 10.17 8.01 18.38
CA PRO A 191 10.41 9.35 17.85
C PRO A 191 9.95 10.48 18.79
N ASP A 192 8.98 10.25 19.69
CA ASP A 192 8.56 11.21 20.72
C ASP A 192 7.84 10.51 21.90
N ALA A 193 8.39 10.61 23.11
CA ALA A 193 7.81 10.03 24.33
C ALA A 193 6.42 10.60 24.70
N LYS A 194 6.04 11.76 24.14
CA LYS A 194 4.71 12.36 24.33
C LYS A 194 3.62 11.71 23.47
N GLN A 195 4.00 10.94 22.45
CA GLN A 195 3.06 10.24 21.55
C GLN A 195 2.73 8.82 22.02
N ASP A 196 3.41 8.31 23.06
CA ASP A 196 3.06 7.01 23.66
C ASP A 196 1.79 7.14 24.51
N ILE A 197 0.66 6.83 23.88
CA ILE A 197 -0.69 6.99 24.44
C ILE A 197 -0.87 6.12 25.70
N TYR A 198 -0.15 4.99 25.81
CA TYR A 198 -0.31 4.03 26.90
C TYR A 198 0.67 4.20 28.06
N LYS A 199 1.76 4.96 27.90
CA LYS A 199 2.65 5.29 29.02
C LYS A 199 1.93 6.09 30.13
N LYS A 200 0.81 6.77 29.78
CA LYS A 200 -0.07 7.48 30.72
C LYS A 200 -1.36 6.72 31.06
N HIS A 201 -1.73 5.70 30.27
CA HIS A 201 -2.94 4.90 30.44
C HIS A 201 -2.60 3.41 30.34
N HIS A 202 -2.24 2.80 31.46
CA HIS A 202 -1.97 1.36 31.54
C HIS A 202 -3.18 0.55 31.07
N GLN A 203 -3.00 -0.23 30.00
CA GLN A 203 -4.01 -1.14 29.48
C GLN A 203 -3.50 -2.56 29.46
N ASN A 204 -4.36 -3.49 29.90
CA ASN A 204 -4.08 -4.92 29.95
C ASN A 204 -5.09 -5.66 29.07
N LEU A 205 -4.62 -6.54 28.19
CA LEU A 205 -5.44 -7.25 27.22
C LEU A 205 -6.42 -8.27 27.84
N LEU A 206 -6.16 -8.75 29.06
CA LEU A 206 -7.03 -9.70 29.78
C LEU A 206 -8.13 -9.00 30.58
N LYS A 207 -7.90 -7.74 30.99
CA LYS A 207 -8.89 -6.98 31.76
C LYS A 207 -9.96 -6.43 30.81
N HIS A 208 -11.17 -6.98 30.89
CA HIS A 208 -12.34 -6.47 30.18
C HIS A 208 -12.63 -5.02 30.62
N TYR A 209 -12.58 -4.07 29.70
CA TYR A 209 -13.07 -2.72 29.95
C TYR A 209 -14.52 -2.61 29.46
N HIS A 210 -15.48 -2.89 30.35
CA HIS A 210 -16.81 -2.34 30.19
C HIS A 210 -16.73 -0.84 30.52
N GLY A 211 -16.68 0.02 29.51
CA GLY A 211 -17.20 1.39 29.65
C GLY A 211 -16.25 2.58 29.67
N HIS A 212 -15.02 2.52 29.13
CA HIS A 212 -14.19 3.73 29.00
C HIS A 212 -13.68 4.00 27.58
N LYS A 213 -13.70 5.30 27.25
CA LYS A 213 -13.54 5.98 25.95
C LYS A 213 -12.24 5.71 25.18
N HIS A 214 -11.38 4.80 25.62
CA HIS A 214 -10.04 4.53 25.08
C HIS A 214 -9.84 3.03 24.85
N ASP A 215 -10.74 2.40 24.10
CA ASP A 215 -10.49 1.05 23.58
C ASP A 215 -9.27 1.08 22.63
N ILE A 216 -8.60 -0.06 22.45
CA ILE A 216 -7.61 -0.31 21.38
C ILE A 216 -8.09 0.26 20.02
N GLU A 217 -9.41 0.36 19.84
CA GLU A 217 -10.12 1.00 18.73
C GLU A 217 -9.72 2.48 18.47
N THR A 218 -9.49 3.29 19.52
CA THR A 218 -9.00 4.68 19.39
C THR A 218 -7.53 4.76 18.99
N THR A 219 -6.83 3.63 19.05
CA THR A 219 -5.39 3.53 19.03
C THR A 219 -4.84 2.94 17.73
N ILE A 220 -5.69 2.60 16.76
CA ILE A 220 -5.25 2.10 15.44
C ILE A 220 -5.15 3.24 14.41
N ASN A 221 -4.73 4.42 14.86
CA ASN A 221 -4.47 5.59 14.01
C ASN A 221 -3.02 6.08 14.17
N PHE A 222 -2.11 5.20 14.59
CA PHE A 222 -0.68 5.46 14.56
C PHE A 222 0.05 4.43 13.70
N ASP A 223 1.18 4.84 13.16
CA ASP A 223 2.14 3.95 12.54
C ASP A 223 3.05 3.34 13.62
N GLY A 224 3.54 2.12 13.39
CA GLY A 224 4.46 1.43 14.31
C GLY A 224 3.85 0.20 14.98
N ALA A 225 4.60 -0.34 15.93
CA ALA A 225 4.26 -1.56 16.65
C ALA A 225 3.58 -1.26 18.00
N ILE A 226 2.81 -2.23 18.46
CA ILE A 226 2.30 -2.32 19.83
C ILE A 226 3.05 -3.46 20.52
N LEU A 227 3.68 -3.14 21.64
CA LEU A 227 4.48 -4.08 22.41
C LEU A 227 3.70 -4.48 23.65
N VAL A 228 3.49 -5.78 23.81
CA VAL A 228 2.73 -6.35 24.92
C VAL A 228 3.61 -7.33 25.66
N ASP A 229 3.67 -7.22 26.97
CA ASP A 229 4.48 -8.13 27.79
C ASP A 229 3.84 -9.52 27.97
N ARG A 230 4.36 -10.30 28.92
CA ARG A 230 3.81 -11.63 29.27
C ARG A 230 2.58 -11.59 30.17
N GLY A 231 2.37 -10.50 30.91
CA GLY A 231 1.17 -10.29 31.72
C GLY A 231 -0.02 -9.77 30.92
N GLY A 232 0.21 -9.39 29.66
CA GLY A 232 -0.79 -8.80 28.78
C GLY A 232 -0.85 -7.28 28.85
N ASP A 233 0.11 -6.63 29.52
CA ASP A 233 0.19 -5.17 29.62
C ASP A 233 0.79 -4.60 28.33
N ILE A 234 0.14 -3.58 27.78
CA ILE A 234 0.66 -2.80 26.65
C ILE A 234 1.75 -1.89 27.20
N ILE A 235 3.01 -2.17 26.85
CA ILE A 235 4.18 -1.42 27.33
C ILE A 235 4.39 -0.16 26.48
N HIS A 236 4.27 -0.31 25.15
CA HIS A 236 4.50 0.75 24.19
C HIS A 236 3.53 0.65 23.02
N SER A 237 3.24 1.81 22.42
CA SER A 237 2.49 1.93 21.18
C SER A 237 3.13 2.95 20.25
N GLY A 238 2.93 2.77 18.94
CA GLY A 238 3.48 3.66 17.91
C GLY A 238 5.01 3.62 17.84
N ILE A 239 5.63 2.53 18.29
CA ILE A 239 7.09 2.42 18.37
C ILE A 239 7.66 1.82 17.08
N MET A 240 8.81 2.31 16.65
CA MET A 240 9.53 1.74 15.52
C MET A 240 10.37 0.55 16.00
N ILE A 241 10.29 -0.57 15.28
CA ILE A 241 11.15 -1.73 15.52
C ILE A 241 12.24 -1.75 14.45
N GLU A 242 13.48 -1.63 14.90
CA GLU A 242 14.66 -1.54 14.06
C GLU A 242 15.45 -2.85 14.05
N GLY A 243 16.53 -2.90 13.26
CA GLY A 243 17.52 -3.99 13.33
C GLY A 243 17.03 -5.37 12.90
N LEU A 244 15.80 -5.52 12.40
CA LEU A 244 15.21 -6.83 12.09
C LEU A 244 15.83 -7.54 10.87
N ARG A 245 16.47 -6.78 9.98
CA ARG A 245 17.17 -7.25 8.76
C ARG A 245 16.50 -8.44 8.06
N PRO A 246 15.28 -8.26 7.48
CA PRO A 246 14.48 -9.38 6.99
C PRO A 246 15.18 -10.30 5.99
N LYS A 247 16.05 -9.77 5.13
CA LYS A 247 16.83 -10.58 4.17
C LYS A 247 17.77 -11.57 4.86
N GLU A 248 18.46 -11.14 5.92
CA GLU A 248 19.35 -12.03 6.67
C GLU A 248 18.55 -13.10 7.42
N VAL A 249 17.41 -12.71 8.00
CA VAL A 249 16.51 -13.63 8.69
C VAL A 249 15.93 -14.68 7.73
N ALA A 250 15.48 -14.26 6.54
CA ALA A 250 14.97 -15.15 5.50
C ALA A 250 16.01 -16.21 5.11
N ASN A 251 17.28 -15.80 4.91
CA ASN A 251 18.37 -16.71 4.57
C ASN A 251 18.69 -17.71 5.69
N LYS A 252 18.50 -17.34 6.96
CA LYS A 252 18.67 -18.24 8.10
C LYS A 252 17.54 -19.25 8.24
N ILE A 253 16.31 -18.87 7.91
CA ILE A 253 15.12 -19.73 8.04
C ILE A 253 14.99 -20.67 6.86
N ASN A 254 15.16 -20.14 5.64
CA ASN A 254 14.95 -20.86 4.39
C ASN A 254 16.04 -20.45 3.37
N PRO A 255 17.24 -21.04 3.47
CA PRO A 255 18.32 -20.76 2.54
C PRO A 255 17.99 -21.29 1.15
N GLY A 256 18.20 -20.48 0.11
CA GLY A 256 17.92 -20.90 -1.26
C GLY A 256 17.80 -19.72 -2.23
N LYS A 257 17.44 -20.03 -3.48
CA LYS A 257 17.13 -19.03 -4.51
C LYS A 257 15.61 -18.93 -4.65
N PHE A 258 15.08 -17.71 -4.46
CA PHE A 258 13.67 -17.38 -4.56
C PHE A 258 13.50 -16.12 -5.42
N ASN A 259 12.31 -15.89 -5.98
CA ASN A 259 12.06 -14.71 -6.81
C ASN A 259 12.06 -13.42 -5.98
N ASP A 260 11.50 -13.48 -4.77
CA ASP A 260 11.53 -12.38 -3.81
C ASP A 260 11.44 -12.87 -2.34
N LEU A 261 11.58 -11.94 -1.39
CA LEU A 261 11.55 -12.25 0.04
C LEU A 261 10.20 -12.79 0.53
N SER A 262 9.09 -12.39 -0.10
CA SER A 262 7.75 -12.88 0.27
C SER A 262 7.67 -14.38 0.03
N GLU A 263 8.14 -14.82 -1.14
CA GLU A 263 8.21 -16.24 -1.49
C GLU A 263 9.15 -17.00 -0.54
N GLN A 264 10.33 -16.45 -0.25
CA GLN A 264 11.30 -17.06 0.65
C GLN A 264 10.73 -17.32 2.06
N PHE A 265 9.92 -16.39 2.56
CA PHE A 265 9.20 -16.51 3.83
C PHE A 265 7.93 -17.36 3.77
N GLY A 266 7.52 -17.83 2.58
CA GLY A 266 6.35 -18.69 2.39
C GLY A 266 5.01 -17.97 2.23
N PHE A 267 5.01 -16.69 1.90
CA PHE A 267 3.76 -15.97 1.59
C PHE A 267 3.20 -16.40 0.23
N LYS A 268 1.88 -16.55 0.13
CA LYS A 268 1.17 -16.91 -1.12
C LYS A 268 1.08 -15.76 -2.13
N ALA A 269 1.28 -14.53 -1.66
CA ALA A 269 1.25 -13.32 -2.46
C ALA A 269 2.36 -12.38 -2.01
N LYS A 270 2.71 -11.42 -2.87
CA LYS A 270 3.73 -10.43 -2.55
C LYS A 270 3.29 -9.57 -1.37
N VAL A 271 4.15 -9.44 -0.37
CA VAL A 271 3.92 -8.60 0.82
C VAL A 271 5.01 -7.54 0.94
N HIS A 272 4.74 -6.55 1.81
CA HIS A 272 5.64 -5.42 2.04
C HIS A 272 6.21 -5.42 3.47
N LEU A 273 6.90 -4.33 3.80
CA LEU A 273 7.77 -4.18 4.96
C LEU A 273 7.12 -4.61 6.28
N ARG A 274 5.84 -4.32 6.53
CA ARG A 274 5.14 -4.70 7.77
C ARG A 274 5.16 -6.21 8.01
N HIS A 275 4.79 -7.00 7.01
CA HIS A 275 4.73 -8.46 7.12
C HIS A 275 6.15 -9.07 7.20
N LEU A 276 7.08 -8.55 6.40
CA LEU A 276 8.48 -8.99 6.43
C LEU A 276 9.16 -8.68 7.76
N SER A 277 8.86 -7.52 8.35
CA SER A 277 9.33 -7.12 9.68
C SER A 277 8.69 -8.00 10.75
N ALA A 278 7.38 -8.25 10.69
CA ALA A 278 6.68 -9.05 11.67
C ALA A 278 7.15 -10.52 11.72
N ILE A 279 7.31 -11.17 10.56
CA ILE A 279 7.84 -12.53 10.53
C ILE A 279 9.28 -12.57 11.05
N SER A 280 10.09 -11.56 10.72
CA SER A 280 11.47 -11.45 11.21
C SER A 280 11.53 -11.21 12.72
N ALA A 281 10.66 -10.34 13.25
CA ALA A 281 10.50 -10.09 14.68
C ALA A 281 10.14 -11.38 15.42
N SER A 282 9.21 -12.18 14.88
CA SER A 282 8.84 -13.47 15.50
C SER A 282 9.99 -14.48 15.53
N TYR A 283 10.99 -14.33 14.66
CA TYR A 283 12.19 -15.18 14.64
C TYR A 283 13.26 -14.68 15.62
N ILE A 284 13.50 -13.37 15.65
CA ILE A 284 14.52 -12.73 16.49
C ILE A 284 14.10 -12.78 17.96
N PHE A 285 12.86 -12.36 18.25
CA PHE A 285 12.32 -12.32 19.59
C PHE A 285 11.75 -13.69 19.97
N LYS A 286 12.50 -14.45 20.75
CA LYS A 286 12.11 -15.82 21.12
C LYS A 286 10.91 -15.83 22.07
N ASN A 287 10.02 -16.80 21.87
CA ASN A 287 8.78 -16.97 22.63
C ASN A 287 7.78 -15.80 22.50
N THR A 288 7.77 -15.13 21.34
CA THR A 288 6.75 -14.14 20.99
C THR A 288 5.78 -14.67 19.94
N THR A 289 4.55 -14.18 19.99
CA THR A 289 3.57 -14.33 18.91
C THR A 289 3.31 -12.96 18.30
N VAL A 290 3.44 -12.85 16.99
CA VAL A 290 3.37 -11.56 16.29
C VAL A 290 2.15 -11.55 15.38
N PHE A 291 1.36 -10.48 15.45
CA PHE A 291 0.15 -10.29 14.65
C PHE A 291 0.32 -9.09 13.72
N THR A 292 -0.17 -9.23 12.48
CA THR A 292 -0.27 -8.09 11.56
C THR A 292 -1.59 -8.03 10.84
N VAL A 293 -2.13 -6.82 10.71
CA VAL A 293 -3.20 -6.50 9.76
C VAL A 293 -2.66 -5.58 8.67
N SER A 294 -2.98 -5.93 7.43
CA SER A 294 -2.62 -5.17 6.23
C SER A 294 -3.63 -4.08 5.98
N GLU A 295 -3.16 -2.86 5.73
CA GLU A 295 -4.07 -1.74 5.41
C GLU A 295 -4.61 -1.88 3.98
N GLU A 296 -3.79 -2.44 3.10
CA GLU A 296 -4.04 -2.53 1.67
C GLU A 296 -4.89 -3.74 1.29
N SER A 297 -4.74 -4.84 2.03
CA SER A 297 -5.41 -6.12 1.73
C SER A 297 -6.40 -6.58 2.79
N ASP A 298 -6.51 -5.90 3.93
CA ASP A 298 -7.38 -6.31 5.05
C ASP A 298 -7.12 -7.77 5.49
N SER A 299 -5.87 -8.20 5.35
CA SER A 299 -5.43 -9.57 5.64
C SER A 299 -4.77 -9.65 7.00
N LEU A 300 -5.14 -10.66 7.78
CA LEU A 300 -4.52 -10.98 9.06
C LEU A 300 -3.43 -12.02 8.85
N HIS A 301 -2.25 -11.81 9.42
CA HIS A 301 -1.22 -12.84 9.54
C HIS A 301 -0.75 -12.97 10.99
N ILE A 302 -0.49 -14.20 11.40
CA ILE A 302 0.05 -14.54 12.72
C ILE A 302 1.35 -15.31 12.52
N PHE A 303 2.42 -14.85 13.18
CA PHE A 303 3.76 -15.39 13.04
C PHE A 303 4.32 -15.86 14.37
N GLU A 304 5.00 -16.99 14.34
CA GLU A 304 5.76 -17.53 15.46
C GLU A 304 7.06 -18.15 14.94
N GLY A 305 8.19 -17.80 15.56
CA GLY A 305 9.49 -18.42 15.25
C GLY A 305 9.94 -18.25 13.81
N GLY A 306 9.55 -17.18 13.12
CA GLY A 306 9.88 -16.95 11.71
C GLY A 306 9.00 -17.70 10.72
N LYS A 307 7.85 -18.23 11.16
CA LYS A 307 6.91 -18.96 10.31
C LYS A 307 5.52 -18.35 10.38
N ILE A 308 4.78 -18.49 9.28
CA ILE A 308 3.36 -18.14 9.22
C ILE A 308 2.56 -19.27 9.88
N VAL A 309 1.93 -18.99 11.02
CA VAL A 309 1.10 -19.96 11.75
C VAL A 309 -0.34 -19.95 11.24
N TYR A 310 -0.84 -18.76 10.94
CA TYR A 310 -2.19 -18.56 10.44
C TYR A 310 -2.25 -17.32 9.54
N SER A 311 -3.14 -17.35 8.55
CA SER A 311 -3.37 -16.24 7.63
C SER A 311 -4.82 -16.19 7.18
N ILE A 312 -5.41 -15.00 7.21
CA ILE A 312 -6.68 -14.68 6.56
C ILE A 312 -6.33 -13.77 5.38
N ILE A 313 -6.55 -14.27 4.17
CA ILE A 313 -6.40 -13.52 2.91
C ILE A 313 -7.78 -13.10 2.45
#